data_AF-A0AAD5VDE5-F1
#
_entry.id   AF-A0AAD5VDE5-F1
#
_cell.length_a   1.000
_cell.length_b   1.000
_cell.length_c   1.000
_cell.angle_alpha   90.00
_cell.angle_beta   90.00
_cell.angle_gamma   90.00
#
_symmetry.space_group_name_H-M   'P 1'
#
loop_
_entity.id
_entity.type
_entity.pdbx_description
1 polymer ?
#
loop_
_entity_poly.entity_id
_entity_poly.type
_entity_poly.pdbx_seq_one_letter_code
_entity_poly.pdbx_strand_id
1 'polypeptide(L)'
;MKVSPSLKKVIRKIFPVRDNGRGHHQEGHHQEGRGHHQEGHGRHQEGRRRRRRKAHPHTPDVILLKKAWENRGKTSTSDFVERYKTVLEERKKEAEACRGAVFKLRELMFKQLCERHEAIKDKLKALGWAGELERRSVQDLIYNDPRVDRPIPMTEKGLYVPYCLTYDIHAIYSEWQTLGPYLNELMAKIRASHILKQHWNARGLRQGFEFLANVVSRWRRQETFELPLARVRDIASFPEVKAIIELPPEEKISVESFEKLLSRLPTMLAGWSTEVGRVMRVLIVSSMTTAGMPIPPGIDPLSLAIAFMFICKDCKTGREFPEMISHSCSLQRLHNCAGAILEDDPVVGYEWCASEALGEGGALKNRVDLAVEAATSVIKMFGYNPAVVTAEKMDQSDIRLICQGKCGPWDPKAMHWRRAISHAVFEHEGTYSSGKNGPPVWEVASAEKASAAREDESIVRAGWEPSDSDKVWVCNHCNNPDLSTKKGLQSHLRIGHSIIEPTDSDIRCDLHCEVLYADHTKKLRNCRSLGEDDPLRVLVASLASVFGVALQFASLPWNAQESRPLELEVSKSRLIRINPQSGFAELSEASVDEPSVGILGESP
;
A
#
# COMPACT_ATOMS: atom_id res chain seq x y z
N MET A 1 17.43 -26.34 -20.26
CA MET A 1 18.29 -26.52 -21.46
C MET A 1 18.51 -28.00 -21.74
N LYS A 2 18.31 -28.47 -22.98
CA LYS A 2 18.72 -29.84 -23.38
C LYS A 2 20.25 -29.86 -23.53
N VAL A 3 20.90 -30.79 -22.84
CA VAL A 3 22.36 -30.96 -22.80
C VAL A 3 22.66 -32.40 -23.20
N SER A 4 23.61 -32.61 -24.12
CA SER A 4 23.97 -33.96 -24.58
C SER A 4 24.52 -34.82 -23.43
N PRO A 5 24.33 -36.17 -23.45
CA PRO A 5 24.83 -37.05 -22.39
C PRO A 5 26.33 -36.92 -22.12
N SER A 6 27.14 -36.70 -23.16
CA SER A 6 28.58 -36.49 -23.05
C SER A 6 28.91 -35.17 -22.33
N LEU A 7 28.19 -34.08 -22.63
CA LEU A 7 28.36 -32.80 -21.95
C LEU A 7 27.89 -32.88 -20.48
N LYS A 8 26.85 -33.67 -20.16
CA LYS A 8 26.45 -33.92 -18.76
C LYS A 8 27.57 -34.59 -17.94
N LYS A 9 28.28 -35.56 -18.51
CA LYS A 9 29.45 -36.21 -17.86
C LYS A 9 30.59 -35.21 -17.65
N VAL A 10 30.84 -34.34 -18.62
CA VAL A 10 31.84 -33.27 -18.54
C VAL A 10 31.50 -32.23 -17.47
N ILE A 11 30.24 -31.76 -17.42
CA ILE A 11 29.75 -30.85 -16.38
C ILE A 11 29.97 -31.45 -14.99
N ARG A 12 29.67 -32.74 -14.79
CA ARG A 12 29.91 -33.41 -13.49
C ARG A 12 31.38 -33.53 -13.13
N LYS A 13 32.27 -33.71 -14.10
CA LYS A 13 33.73 -33.77 -13.88
C LYS A 13 34.34 -32.40 -13.56
N ILE A 14 33.80 -31.35 -14.16
CA ILE A 14 34.29 -29.97 -13.98
C ILE A 14 33.69 -29.33 -12.72
N PHE A 15 32.42 -29.60 -12.45
CA PHE A 15 31.70 -29.15 -11.25
C PHE A 15 31.34 -30.37 -10.40
N PRO A 16 32.30 -30.95 -9.65
CA PRO A 16 32.01 -32.04 -8.76
C PRO A 16 30.97 -31.55 -7.74
N VAL A 17 29.77 -32.13 -7.79
CA VAL A 17 28.79 -31.93 -6.73
C VAL A 17 29.41 -32.53 -5.49
N ARG A 18 29.80 -31.69 -4.52
CA ARG A 18 30.18 -32.18 -3.19
C ARG A 18 29.02 -33.03 -2.69
N ASP A 19 29.22 -34.34 -2.67
CA ASP A 19 28.34 -35.22 -1.94
C ASP A 19 28.58 -34.89 -0.48
N ASN A 20 27.65 -34.14 0.11
CA ASN A 20 27.65 -33.93 1.55
C ASN A 20 27.36 -35.30 2.14
N GLY A 21 28.41 -36.08 2.39
CA GLY A 21 28.32 -37.39 3.00
C GLY A 21 27.42 -37.28 4.21
N ARG A 22 26.35 -38.09 4.22
CA ARG A 22 25.62 -38.37 5.45
C ARG A 22 26.59 -39.14 6.33
N GLY A 23 27.40 -38.43 7.10
CA GLY A 23 28.08 -39.04 8.24
C GLY A 23 27.00 -39.57 9.16
N HIS A 24 26.87 -40.89 9.23
CA HIS A 24 26.16 -41.55 10.31
C HIS A 24 26.90 -41.21 11.60
N HIS A 25 26.36 -40.26 12.37
CA HIS A 25 26.71 -40.18 13.78
C HIS A 25 26.08 -41.40 14.47
N GLN A 26 26.92 -42.36 14.84
CA GLN A 26 26.57 -43.34 15.86
C GLN A 26 26.43 -42.61 17.19
N GLU A 27 25.28 -42.81 17.83
CA GLU A 27 24.98 -42.36 19.18
C GLU A 27 25.84 -43.15 20.16
N GLY A 28 26.84 -42.49 20.74
CA GLY A 28 27.53 -42.95 21.94
C GLY A 28 26.83 -42.38 23.16
N HIS A 29 26.06 -43.21 23.85
CA HIS A 29 25.58 -42.93 25.21
C HIS A 29 26.78 -42.89 26.17
N HIS A 30 27.02 -41.73 26.78
CA HIS A 30 27.72 -41.64 28.06
C HIS A 30 26.93 -40.75 29.02
N GLN A 31 26.41 -41.38 30.06
CA GLN A 31 25.95 -40.73 31.29
C GLN A 31 27.17 -40.30 32.10
N GLU A 32 27.19 -39.08 32.61
CA GLU A 32 27.68 -38.73 33.96
C GLU A 32 27.48 -37.24 34.28
N GLY A 33 27.09 -36.95 35.53
CA GLY A 33 27.42 -35.70 36.25
C GLY A 33 26.47 -34.50 36.13
N ARG A 34 25.43 -34.44 36.97
CA ARG A 34 24.71 -33.19 37.31
C ARG A 34 25.49 -32.40 38.36
N GLY A 35 25.94 -31.20 38.01
CA GLY A 35 26.29 -30.13 38.94
C GLY A 35 25.35 -28.95 38.71
N HIS A 36 24.65 -28.53 39.76
CA HIS A 36 23.74 -27.39 39.77
C HIS A 36 24.50 -26.07 39.63
N HIS A 37 24.10 -25.21 38.69
CA HIS A 37 24.03 -23.76 38.92
C HIS A 37 23.00 -23.13 37.99
N GLN A 38 22.00 -22.50 38.61
CA GLN A 38 21.04 -21.61 37.99
C GLN A 38 21.74 -20.29 37.64
N GLU A 39 21.57 -19.79 36.42
CA GLU A 39 21.46 -18.35 36.13
C GLU A 39 21.13 -18.11 34.64
N GLY A 40 20.24 -17.15 34.40
CA GLY A 40 20.28 -16.31 33.19
C GLY A 40 19.43 -16.72 31.99
N HIS A 41 18.17 -16.31 31.99
CA HIS A 41 17.34 -16.18 30.78
C HIS A 41 18.02 -15.26 29.74
N GLY A 42 18.22 -15.78 28.52
CA GLY A 42 18.55 -14.94 27.37
C GLY A 42 18.94 -15.75 26.13
N ARG A 43 18.25 -15.49 25.02
CA ARG A 43 18.46 -16.01 23.63
C ARG A 43 17.73 -17.30 23.26
N HIS A 44 16.43 -17.16 22.95
CA HIS A 44 15.84 -17.95 21.86
C HIS A 44 16.20 -17.29 20.51
N GLN A 45 17.40 -17.56 19.99
CA GLN A 45 17.71 -17.34 18.58
C GLN A 45 17.57 -18.65 17.81
N GLU A 46 16.49 -18.72 17.04
CA GLU A 46 16.50 -19.14 15.63
C GLU A 46 17.36 -20.38 15.26
N GLY A 47 16.96 -21.55 15.74
CA GLY A 47 17.40 -22.84 15.23
C GLY A 47 16.85 -23.18 13.83
N ARG A 48 16.86 -22.25 12.87
CA ARG A 48 16.61 -22.60 11.47
C ARG A 48 17.86 -23.27 10.92
N ARG A 49 17.86 -24.61 10.93
CA ARG A 49 18.79 -25.44 10.14
C ARG A 49 18.82 -24.91 8.70
N ARG A 50 19.80 -24.06 8.37
CA ARG A 50 20.10 -23.65 6.99
C ARG A 50 20.48 -24.92 6.25
N ARG A 51 19.51 -25.56 5.58
CA ARG A 51 19.77 -26.57 4.57
C ARG A 51 20.73 -25.90 3.58
N ARG A 52 22.02 -26.28 3.63
CA ARG A 52 23.02 -25.81 2.67
C ARG A 52 22.50 -26.23 1.29
N ARG A 53 21.87 -25.29 0.58
CA ARG A 53 21.39 -25.51 -0.78
C ARG A 53 22.61 -26.00 -1.57
N LYS A 54 22.44 -27.10 -2.31
CA LYS A 54 23.49 -27.61 -3.20
C LYS A 54 23.94 -26.43 -4.05
N ALA A 55 25.22 -26.10 -4.02
CA ALA A 55 25.77 -25.03 -4.84
C ALA A 55 25.62 -25.47 -6.30
N HIS A 56 24.57 -24.99 -6.95
CA HIS A 56 24.40 -25.19 -8.39
C HIS A 56 25.49 -24.38 -9.10
N PRO A 57 26.12 -24.93 -10.16
CA PRO A 57 27.08 -24.18 -10.94
C PRO A 57 26.43 -22.90 -11.47
N HIS A 58 27.21 -21.81 -11.48
CA HIS A 58 26.74 -20.50 -11.94
C HIS A 58 26.29 -20.60 -13.41
N THR A 59 25.07 -20.15 -13.70
CA THR A 59 24.42 -20.36 -15.01
C THR A 59 25.26 -19.86 -16.20
N PRO A 60 25.89 -18.67 -16.14
CA PRO A 60 26.83 -18.21 -17.17
C PRO A 60 27.99 -19.17 -17.47
N ASP A 61 28.55 -19.84 -16.45
CA ASP A 61 29.68 -20.75 -16.66
C ASP A 61 29.26 -22.04 -17.37
N VAL A 62 28.03 -22.51 -17.11
CA VAL A 62 27.46 -23.66 -17.82
C VAL A 62 27.18 -23.33 -19.28
N ILE A 63 26.74 -22.10 -19.58
CA ILE A 63 26.51 -21.63 -20.95
C ILE A 63 27.83 -21.52 -21.71
N LEU A 64 28.86 -20.92 -21.10
CA LEU A 64 30.20 -20.81 -21.70
C LEU A 64 30.85 -22.18 -21.90
N LEU A 65 30.71 -23.10 -20.94
CA LEU A 65 31.17 -24.48 -21.06
C LEU A 65 30.50 -25.19 -22.23
N LYS A 66 29.19 -25.02 -22.39
CA LYS A 66 28.44 -25.61 -23.51
C LYS A 66 28.98 -25.10 -24.85
N LYS A 67 29.16 -23.78 -24.99
CA LYS A 67 29.69 -23.17 -26.22
C LYS A 67 31.11 -23.63 -26.52
N ALA A 68 31.98 -23.66 -25.51
CA ALA A 68 33.34 -24.17 -25.65
C ALA A 68 33.36 -25.66 -26.03
N TRP A 69 32.45 -26.46 -25.47
CA TRP A 69 32.32 -27.89 -25.78
C TRP A 69 31.86 -28.14 -27.21
N GLU A 70 30.88 -27.36 -27.70
CA GLU A 70 30.40 -27.45 -29.08
C GLU A 70 31.49 -27.10 -30.10
N ASN A 71 32.42 -26.22 -29.73
CA ASN A 71 33.52 -25.75 -30.60
C ASN A 71 34.85 -26.51 -30.44
N ARG A 72 34.90 -27.61 -29.68
CA ARG A 72 36.17 -28.26 -29.29
C ARG A 72 36.93 -28.99 -30.41
N GLY A 73 36.33 -29.15 -31.59
CA GLY A 73 36.92 -29.89 -32.71
C GLY A 73 37.22 -31.36 -32.36
N LYS A 74 38.38 -31.87 -32.84
CA LYS A 74 38.87 -33.24 -32.59
C LYS A 74 39.58 -33.42 -31.23
N THR A 75 39.55 -32.43 -30.35
CA THR A 75 40.18 -32.55 -29.03
C THR A 75 39.60 -33.73 -28.25
N SER A 76 40.47 -34.52 -27.59
CA SER A 76 40.03 -35.53 -26.63
C SER A 76 39.19 -34.92 -25.50
N THR A 77 38.27 -35.70 -24.94
CA THR A 77 37.43 -35.21 -23.82
C THR A 77 38.26 -34.87 -22.58
N SER A 78 39.37 -35.59 -22.36
CA SER A 78 40.25 -35.38 -21.20
C SER A 78 40.97 -34.04 -21.29
N ASP A 79 41.58 -33.75 -22.44
CA ASP A 79 42.34 -32.51 -22.65
C ASP A 79 41.43 -31.28 -22.66
N PHE A 80 40.18 -31.45 -23.11
CA PHE A 80 39.17 -30.39 -23.00
C PHE A 80 38.82 -30.11 -21.52
N VAL A 81 38.55 -31.17 -20.73
CA VAL A 81 38.19 -31.02 -19.32
C VAL A 81 39.31 -30.34 -18.55
N GLU A 82 40.56 -30.74 -18.77
CA GLU A 82 41.69 -30.18 -18.04
C GLU A 82 41.94 -28.71 -18.42
N ARG A 83 41.93 -28.37 -19.71
CA ARG A 83 42.03 -26.98 -20.16
C ARG A 83 40.89 -26.11 -19.63
N TYR A 84 39.66 -26.62 -19.59
CA TYR A 84 38.52 -25.86 -19.10
C TYR A 84 38.55 -25.67 -17.58
N LYS A 85 39.10 -26.63 -16.81
CA LYS A 85 39.34 -26.44 -15.38
C LYS A 85 40.29 -25.28 -15.12
N THR A 86 41.38 -25.18 -15.88
CA THR A 86 42.32 -24.03 -15.78
C THR A 86 41.60 -22.71 -16.02
N VAL A 87 40.78 -22.62 -17.08
CA VAL A 87 39.97 -21.42 -17.38
C VAL A 87 39.00 -21.09 -16.23
N LEU A 88 38.38 -22.09 -15.59
CA LEU A 88 37.51 -21.84 -14.43
C LEU A 88 38.28 -21.37 -13.20
N GLU A 89 39.46 -21.91 -12.93
CA GLU A 89 40.29 -21.46 -11.80
C GLU A 89 40.81 -20.04 -12.02
N GLU A 90 41.20 -19.68 -13.25
CA GLU A 90 41.54 -18.29 -13.61
C GLU A 90 40.36 -17.36 -13.41
N ARG A 91 39.16 -17.72 -13.91
CA ARG A 91 37.95 -16.91 -13.72
C ARG A 91 37.50 -16.83 -12.27
N LYS A 92 37.74 -17.86 -11.45
CA LYS A 92 37.51 -17.79 -10.00
C LYS A 92 38.46 -16.78 -9.36
N LYS A 93 39.76 -16.81 -9.69
CA LYS A 93 40.74 -15.82 -9.21
C LYS A 93 40.35 -14.40 -9.65
N GLU A 94 39.96 -14.20 -10.90
CA GLU A 94 39.45 -12.92 -11.39
C GLU A 94 38.17 -12.49 -10.66
N ALA A 95 37.22 -13.40 -10.45
CA ALA A 95 36.00 -13.09 -9.71
C ALA A 95 36.27 -12.75 -8.24
N GLU A 96 37.26 -13.40 -7.61
CA GLU A 96 37.72 -13.06 -6.25
C GLU A 96 38.41 -11.70 -6.22
N ALA A 97 39.27 -11.39 -7.20
CA ALA A 97 39.88 -10.08 -7.34
C ALA A 97 38.82 -8.98 -7.57
N CYS A 98 37.83 -9.22 -8.43
CA CYS A 98 36.70 -8.33 -8.66
C CYS A 98 35.85 -8.16 -7.39
N ARG A 99 35.56 -9.24 -6.64
CA ARG A 99 34.86 -9.14 -5.35
C ARG A 99 35.65 -8.32 -4.33
N GLY A 100 36.97 -8.52 -4.27
CA GLY A 100 37.86 -7.73 -3.42
C GLY A 100 37.87 -6.25 -3.81
N ALA A 101 37.91 -5.95 -5.12
CA ALA A 101 37.85 -4.58 -5.63
C ALA A 101 36.49 -3.92 -5.34
N VAL A 102 35.38 -4.62 -5.55
CA VAL A 102 34.02 -4.14 -5.20
C VAL A 102 33.90 -3.91 -3.70
N PHE A 103 34.47 -4.78 -2.86
CA PHE A 103 34.47 -4.58 -1.41
C PHE A 103 35.25 -3.33 -1.01
N LYS A 104 36.47 -3.16 -1.53
CA LYS A 104 37.29 -1.95 -1.30
C LYS A 104 36.58 -0.68 -1.79
N LEU A 105 35.90 -0.74 -2.94
CA LEU A 105 35.12 0.38 -3.47
C LEU A 105 33.95 0.72 -2.54
N ARG A 106 33.22 -0.27 -2.03
CA ARG A 106 32.13 -0.06 -1.06
C ARG A 106 32.65 0.54 0.25
N GLU A 107 33.79 0.07 0.74
CA GLU A 107 34.44 0.63 1.93
C GLU A 107 34.82 2.11 1.72
N LEU A 108 35.38 2.44 0.55
CA LEU A 108 35.70 3.82 0.18
C LEU A 108 34.44 4.69 0.05
N MET A 109 33.38 4.20 -0.60
CA MET A 109 32.10 4.90 -0.71
C MET A 109 31.47 5.15 0.66
N PHE A 110 31.50 4.15 1.55
CA PHE A 110 30.99 4.27 2.91
C PHE A 110 31.79 5.30 3.72
N LYS A 111 33.11 5.30 3.60
CA LYS A 111 33.98 6.31 4.21
C LYS A 111 33.64 7.72 3.72
N GLN A 112 33.49 7.90 2.40
CA GLN A 112 33.11 9.18 1.80
C GLN A 112 31.72 9.67 2.26
N LEU A 113 30.76 8.75 2.41
CA LEU A 113 29.44 9.07 2.97
C LEU A 113 29.54 9.56 4.41
N CYS A 114 30.34 8.90 5.25
CA CYS A 114 30.55 9.33 6.64
C CYS A 114 31.19 10.72 6.71
N GLU A 115 32.24 10.96 5.92
CA GLU A 115 32.91 12.27 5.85
C GLU A 115 31.96 13.37 5.36
N ARG A 116 31.12 13.06 4.37
CA ARG A 116 30.08 13.96 3.88
C ARG A 116 29.05 14.29 4.95
N HIS A 117 28.56 13.28 5.68
CA HIS A 117 27.58 13.47 6.74
C HIS A 117 28.09 14.38 7.85
N GLU A 118 29.36 14.23 8.24
CA GLU A 118 29.99 15.12 9.23
C GLU A 118 30.20 16.54 8.67
N ALA A 119 30.62 16.68 7.40
CA ALA A 119 30.75 18.00 6.77
C ALA A 119 29.39 18.74 6.68
N ILE A 120 28.30 18.03 6.37
CA ILE A 120 26.94 18.59 6.36
C ILE A 120 26.52 19.00 7.77
N LYS A 121 26.74 18.15 8.78
CA LYS A 121 26.47 18.48 10.19
C LYS A 121 27.19 19.76 10.60
N ASP A 122 28.48 19.87 10.31
CA ASP A 122 29.27 21.02 10.72
C ASP A 122 28.82 22.32 10.04
N LYS A 123 28.46 22.27 8.75
CA LYS A 123 27.88 23.44 8.08
C LYS A 123 26.50 23.81 8.61
N LEU A 124 25.66 22.84 8.96
CA LEU A 124 24.37 23.11 9.61
C LEU A 124 24.55 23.67 11.03
N LYS A 125 25.54 23.19 11.81
CA LYS A 125 25.90 23.80 13.10
C LYS A 125 26.33 25.25 12.93
N ALA A 126 27.16 25.55 11.92
CA ALA A 126 27.59 26.91 11.60
C ALA A 126 26.42 27.83 11.20
N LEU A 127 25.34 27.29 10.64
CA LEU A 127 24.07 28.01 10.37
C LEU A 127 23.16 28.16 11.60
N GLY A 128 23.59 27.74 12.79
CA GLY A 128 22.80 27.87 14.02
C GLY A 128 21.80 26.74 14.27
N TRP A 129 22.00 25.58 13.64
CA TRP A 129 21.16 24.39 13.85
C TRP A 129 21.71 23.38 14.87
N ALA A 130 22.76 23.74 15.63
CA ALA A 130 23.42 22.84 16.58
C ALA A 130 22.44 22.14 17.54
N GLY A 131 21.53 22.90 18.17
CA GLY A 131 20.57 22.33 19.13
C GLY A 131 19.49 21.42 18.53
N GLU A 132 19.22 21.52 17.23
CA GLU A 132 18.32 20.58 16.53
C GLU A 132 19.07 19.29 16.15
N LEU A 133 20.33 19.40 15.75
CA LEU A 133 21.18 18.27 15.33
C LEU A 133 21.59 17.33 16.48
N GLU A 134 21.55 17.79 17.74
CA GLU A 134 21.78 16.94 18.91
C GLU A 134 20.69 15.88 19.08
N ARG A 135 19.53 16.05 18.44
CA ARG A 135 18.42 15.09 18.50
C ARG A 135 18.59 13.99 17.47
N ARG A 136 18.54 12.74 17.93
CA ARG A 136 18.71 11.54 17.08
C ARG A 136 17.72 11.49 15.92
N SER A 137 16.44 11.81 16.14
CA SER A 137 15.40 11.80 15.10
C SER A 137 15.71 12.74 13.93
N VAL A 138 16.34 13.89 14.21
CA VAL A 138 16.75 14.86 13.20
C VAL A 138 17.91 14.32 12.36
N GLN A 139 18.87 13.62 13.00
CA GLN A 139 19.97 12.98 12.29
C GLN A 139 19.47 11.89 11.33
N ASP A 140 18.55 11.04 11.79
CA ASP A 140 17.99 9.97 10.95
C ASP A 140 17.21 10.53 9.75
N LEU A 141 16.45 11.62 9.93
CA LEU A 141 15.75 12.29 8.81
C LEU A 141 16.71 12.87 7.77
N ILE A 142 17.80 13.51 8.21
CA ILE A 142 18.81 14.07 7.30
C ILE A 142 19.55 12.96 6.56
N TYR A 143 19.90 11.86 7.25
CA TYR A 143 20.69 10.77 6.66
C TYR A 143 19.94 9.85 5.73
N ASN A 144 18.62 9.79 5.87
CA ASN A 144 17.77 9.05 4.93
C ASN A 144 17.35 9.90 3.72
N ASP A 145 17.76 11.17 3.63
CA ASP A 145 17.47 12.02 2.48
C ASP A 145 18.34 11.60 1.26
N PRO A 146 17.75 11.23 0.10
CA PRO A 146 18.49 10.80 -1.09
C PRO A 146 19.46 11.83 -1.69
N ARG A 147 19.39 13.10 -1.27
CA ARG A 147 20.31 14.18 -1.67
C ARG A 147 21.53 14.24 -0.74
N VAL A 148 21.37 13.78 0.50
CA VAL A 148 22.43 13.67 1.51
C VAL A 148 23.19 12.35 1.36
N ASP A 149 22.47 11.23 1.18
CA ASP A 149 23.01 9.87 1.02
C ASP A 149 23.61 9.63 -0.38
N ARG A 150 24.58 10.47 -0.75
CA ARG A 150 25.35 10.34 -1.99
C ARG A 150 26.83 10.28 -1.63
N PRO A 151 27.61 9.31 -2.17
CA PRO A 151 29.05 9.19 -1.91
C PRO A 151 29.84 10.24 -2.72
N ILE A 152 29.43 11.50 -2.63
CA ILE A 152 30.06 12.63 -3.29
C ILE A 152 30.75 13.46 -2.20
N PRO A 153 32.07 13.68 -2.29
CA PRO A 153 32.78 14.49 -1.31
C PRO A 153 32.20 15.91 -1.26
N MET A 154 31.98 16.43 -0.06
CA MET A 154 31.60 17.81 0.19
C MET A 154 32.82 18.73 -0.05
N THR A 155 33.11 19.03 -1.31
CA THR A 155 34.24 19.90 -1.68
C THR A 155 33.81 21.37 -1.70
N GLU A 156 34.58 22.24 -1.04
CA GLU A 156 34.38 23.70 -1.14
C GLU A 156 34.89 24.27 -2.47
N LYS A 157 35.84 23.56 -3.10
CA LYS A 157 36.39 23.87 -4.42
C LYS A 157 36.14 22.67 -5.32
N GLY A 158 35.10 22.78 -6.15
CA GLY A 158 34.58 21.66 -6.93
C GLY A 158 35.51 21.20 -8.04
N LEU A 159 36.48 20.35 -7.70
CA LEU A 159 37.08 19.45 -8.67
C LEU A 159 36.48 18.07 -8.46
N TYR A 160 35.33 17.84 -9.09
CA TYR A 160 34.81 16.50 -9.28
C TYR A 160 35.41 15.93 -10.56
N VAL A 161 36.19 14.86 -10.45
CA VAL A 161 36.63 14.08 -11.61
C VAL A 161 35.60 12.96 -11.81
N PRO A 162 34.76 13.00 -12.87
CA PRO A 162 33.74 11.98 -13.07
C PRO A 162 34.39 10.60 -13.26
N TYR A 163 33.91 9.61 -12.51
CA TYR A 163 34.30 8.21 -12.70
C TYR A 163 33.66 7.55 -13.95
N CYS A 164 33.01 8.33 -14.82
CA CYS A 164 32.44 7.89 -16.08
C CYS A 164 32.80 8.88 -17.20
N LEU A 165 33.61 8.42 -18.16
CA LEU A 165 34.17 9.14 -19.31
C LEU A 165 33.15 9.62 -20.36
N THR A 166 31.87 9.75 -20.02
CA THR A 166 30.84 10.17 -20.99
C THR A 166 29.96 11.26 -20.39
N TYR A 167 30.26 12.48 -20.86
CA TYR A 167 29.40 13.64 -21.02
C TYR A 167 28.95 14.43 -19.78
N ASP A 168 29.07 15.74 -20.00
CA ASP A 168 28.67 16.92 -19.23
C ASP A 168 29.42 17.22 -17.94
N ILE A 169 30.46 18.05 -18.12
CA ILE A 169 31.03 18.95 -17.12
C ILE A 169 29.93 19.95 -16.73
N HIS A 170 28.97 19.52 -15.93
CA HIS A 170 28.05 20.43 -15.27
C HIS A 170 28.86 21.32 -14.33
N ALA A 171 28.58 22.62 -14.42
CA ALA A 171 29.30 23.69 -13.76
C ALA A 171 29.63 23.38 -12.29
N ILE A 172 30.85 23.78 -11.93
CA ILE A 172 31.51 23.72 -10.62
C ILE A 172 30.76 24.65 -9.64
N TYR A 173 29.53 24.32 -9.28
CA TYR A 173 28.91 24.87 -8.09
C TYR A 173 29.32 23.99 -6.92
N SER A 174 29.73 24.59 -5.81
CA SER A 174 29.98 23.81 -4.59
C SER A 174 28.68 23.08 -4.27
N GLU A 175 28.71 21.76 -4.05
CA GLU A 175 27.48 21.00 -3.77
C GLU A 175 26.67 21.62 -2.62
N TRP A 176 27.34 22.29 -1.69
CA TRP A 176 26.72 23.05 -0.62
C TRP A 176 25.83 24.21 -1.08
N GLN A 177 26.15 24.89 -2.18
CA GLN A 177 25.30 25.98 -2.70
C GLN A 177 23.94 25.46 -3.15
N THR A 178 23.87 24.23 -3.65
CA THR A 178 22.62 23.58 -4.05
C THR A 178 21.92 22.91 -2.86
N LEU A 179 22.69 22.18 -2.04
CA LEU A 179 22.16 21.39 -0.93
C LEU A 179 21.81 22.24 0.29
N GLY A 180 22.59 23.27 0.59
CA GLY A 180 22.50 24.12 1.77
C GLY A 180 21.15 24.83 1.93
N PRO A 181 20.62 25.54 0.92
CA PRO A 181 19.30 26.18 1.01
C PRO A 181 18.18 25.19 1.30
N TYR A 182 18.20 24.03 0.62
CA TYR A 182 17.23 22.95 0.86
C TYR A 182 17.30 22.42 2.30
N LEU A 183 18.52 22.09 2.78
CA LEU A 183 18.68 21.60 4.14
C LEU A 183 18.31 22.67 5.18
N ASN A 184 18.56 23.94 4.91
CA ASN A 184 18.17 25.03 5.81
C ASN A 184 16.63 25.16 5.89
N GLU A 185 15.93 25.05 4.77
CA GLU A 185 14.46 25.02 4.74
C GLU A 185 13.91 23.79 5.48
N LEU A 186 14.51 22.62 5.25
CA LEU A 186 14.17 21.38 5.96
C LEU A 186 14.37 21.54 7.48
N MET A 187 15.50 22.10 7.92
CA MET A 187 15.78 22.35 9.33
C MET A 187 14.82 23.37 9.95
N ALA A 188 14.42 24.39 9.20
CA ALA A 188 13.38 25.33 9.64
C ALA A 188 12.03 24.63 9.84
N LYS A 189 11.63 23.74 8.92
CA LYS A 189 10.42 22.91 9.06
C LYS A 189 10.50 21.99 10.28
N ILE A 190 11.64 21.34 10.50
CA ILE A 190 11.89 20.48 11.67
C ILE A 190 11.79 21.27 12.97
N ARG A 191 12.44 22.45 13.06
CA ARG A 191 12.36 23.31 14.25
C ARG A 191 10.94 23.81 14.50
N ALA A 192 10.23 24.24 13.45
CA ALA A 192 8.84 24.69 13.58
C ALA A 192 7.94 23.57 14.11
N SER A 193 8.06 22.36 13.55
CA SER A 193 7.39 21.17 14.08
C SER A 193 7.77 20.96 15.55
N HIS A 194 9.04 20.98 15.91
CA HIS A 194 9.45 20.78 17.29
C HIS A 194 8.94 21.83 18.28
N ILE A 195 8.97 23.11 17.94
CA ILE A 195 8.41 24.18 18.78
C ILE A 195 6.93 23.91 19.03
N LEU A 196 6.20 23.48 18.00
CA LEU A 196 4.82 23.07 18.13
C LEU A 196 4.67 21.84 19.05
N LYS A 197 5.60 20.87 19.00
CA LYS A 197 5.66 19.71 19.93
C LYS A 197 5.75 20.14 21.37
N GLN A 198 6.65 21.08 21.62
CA GLN A 198 6.88 21.60 22.95
C GLN A 198 5.64 22.35 23.44
N HIS A 199 5.04 23.18 22.60
CA HIS A 199 3.77 23.83 22.92
C HIS A 199 2.67 22.82 23.23
N TRP A 200 2.63 21.68 22.55
CA TRP A 200 1.58 20.69 22.76
C TRP A 200 1.76 19.85 24.01
N ASN A 201 3.01 19.43 24.26
CA ASN A 201 3.35 18.77 25.50
C ASN A 201 3.12 19.71 26.68
N ALA A 202 3.45 21.00 26.52
CA ALA A 202 3.21 22.01 27.55
C ALA A 202 1.72 22.27 27.78
N ARG A 203 0.89 22.27 26.73
CA ARG A 203 -0.57 22.47 26.83
C ARG A 203 -1.35 21.28 27.36
N GLY A 204 -0.70 20.16 27.68
CA GLY A 204 -1.40 18.95 28.13
C GLY A 204 -2.34 18.36 27.08
N LEU A 205 -2.18 18.70 25.78
CA LEU A 205 -3.07 18.23 24.71
C LEU A 205 -3.17 16.71 24.68
N ARG A 206 -2.02 16.02 24.80
CA ARG A 206 -1.97 14.56 24.91
C ARG A 206 -2.87 14.04 26.03
N GLN A 207 -2.77 14.65 27.21
CA GLN A 207 -3.58 14.31 28.37
C GLN A 207 -5.07 14.58 28.09
N GLY A 208 -5.41 15.68 27.42
CA GLY A 208 -6.77 15.98 26.96
C GLY A 208 -7.36 14.90 26.05
N PHE A 209 -6.59 14.39 25.07
CA PHE A 209 -7.04 13.27 24.22
C PHE A 209 -7.17 11.96 24.97
N GLU A 210 -6.25 11.65 25.89
CA GLU A 210 -6.33 10.47 26.73
C GLU A 210 -7.60 10.52 27.60
N PHE A 211 -7.91 11.67 28.20
CA PHE A 211 -9.14 11.88 28.96
C PHE A 211 -10.39 11.78 28.07
N LEU A 212 -10.41 12.44 26.91
CA LEU A 212 -11.53 12.33 25.98
C LEU A 212 -11.75 10.87 25.55
N ALA A 213 -10.69 10.15 25.18
CA ALA A 213 -10.77 8.75 24.77
C ALA A 213 -11.37 7.89 25.90
N ASN A 214 -10.91 8.09 27.14
CA ASN A 214 -11.43 7.38 28.30
C ASN A 214 -12.91 7.67 28.54
N VAL A 215 -13.33 8.93 28.43
CA VAL A 215 -14.71 9.38 28.63
C VAL A 215 -15.64 8.83 27.54
N VAL A 216 -15.24 8.95 26.27
CA VAL A 216 -16.00 8.42 25.13
C VAL A 216 -16.10 6.90 25.19
N SER A 217 -15.02 6.19 25.50
CA SER A 217 -15.05 4.73 25.66
C SER A 217 -15.98 4.30 26.80
N ARG A 218 -16.00 5.04 27.93
CA ARG A 218 -16.92 4.76 29.04
C ARG A 218 -18.37 4.95 28.63
N TRP A 219 -18.68 6.06 27.99
CA TRP A 219 -20.02 6.38 27.51
C TRP A 219 -20.53 5.34 26.49
N ARG A 220 -19.67 4.91 25.55
CA ARG A 220 -20.00 3.85 24.57
C ARG A 220 -20.34 2.49 25.19
N ARG A 221 -19.87 2.20 26.39
CA ARG A 221 -20.21 0.95 27.10
C ARG A 221 -21.57 1.01 27.78
N GLN A 222 -22.04 2.21 28.10
CA GLN A 222 -23.30 2.42 28.82
C GLN A 222 -24.50 2.48 27.87
N GLU A 223 -24.26 2.91 26.64
CA GLU A 223 -25.29 3.21 25.67
C GLU A 223 -25.24 2.21 24.51
N THR A 224 -26.40 1.68 24.13
CA THR A 224 -26.55 0.86 22.92
C THR A 224 -26.83 1.77 21.73
N PHE A 225 -25.90 1.85 20.78
CA PHE A 225 -26.10 2.65 19.58
C PHE A 225 -26.33 1.79 18.37
N GLU A 226 -27.36 2.14 17.60
CA GLU A 226 -27.44 1.76 16.19
C GLU A 226 -26.38 2.58 15.45
N LEU A 227 -25.42 1.88 14.84
CA LEU A 227 -24.23 2.43 14.17
C LEU A 227 -24.57 3.50 13.11
N PRO A 228 -23.60 4.38 12.73
CA PRO A 228 -22.20 4.43 13.14
C PRO A 228 -21.86 5.60 14.08
N LEU A 229 -20.88 5.36 14.95
CA LEU A 229 -20.43 6.35 15.93
C LEU A 229 -19.20 7.10 15.48
N ALA A 230 -19.26 8.44 15.55
CA ALA A 230 -18.10 9.30 15.42
C ALA A 230 -17.03 8.89 16.43
N ARG A 231 -15.77 8.83 15.99
CA ARG A 231 -14.65 8.37 16.81
C ARG A 231 -14.11 9.50 17.67
N VAL A 232 -13.18 9.17 18.57
CA VAL A 232 -12.56 10.16 19.47
C VAL A 232 -12.00 11.35 18.69
N ARG A 233 -11.38 11.13 17.53
CA ARG A 233 -10.91 12.20 16.64
C ARG A 233 -12.06 13.09 16.14
N ASP A 234 -13.13 12.47 15.66
CA ASP A 234 -14.28 13.18 15.11
C ASP A 234 -15.04 13.94 16.21
N ILE A 235 -15.03 13.43 17.44
CA ILE A 235 -15.58 14.12 18.62
C ILE A 235 -14.66 15.25 19.06
N ALA A 236 -13.33 15.08 18.96
CA ALA A 236 -12.36 16.11 19.32
C ALA A 236 -12.44 17.35 18.42
N SER A 237 -12.96 17.23 17.20
CA SER A 237 -13.19 18.40 16.33
C SER A 237 -14.42 19.20 16.68
N PHE A 238 -15.29 18.69 17.56
CA PHE A 238 -16.46 19.46 18.00
C PHE A 238 -16.00 20.71 18.76
N PRO A 239 -16.56 21.89 18.46
CA PRO A 239 -16.11 23.15 19.05
C PRO A 239 -16.02 23.13 20.58
N GLU A 240 -16.98 22.46 21.24
CA GLU A 240 -17.05 22.39 22.70
C GLU A 240 -16.00 21.45 23.30
N VAL A 241 -15.67 20.36 22.59
CA VAL A 241 -14.60 19.43 23.01
C VAL A 241 -13.24 20.07 22.75
N LYS A 242 -13.10 20.73 21.60
CA LYS A 242 -11.92 21.48 21.22
C LYS A 242 -11.60 22.58 22.21
N ALA A 243 -12.61 23.33 22.68
CA ALA A 243 -12.44 24.36 23.70
C ALA A 243 -11.87 23.83 25.02
N ILE A 244 -12.13 22.57 25.38
CA ILE A 244 -11.55 21.92 26.56
C ILE A 244 -10.13 21.45 26.28
N ILE A 245 -9.90 20.84 25.11
CA ILE A 245 -8.59 20.32 24.72
C ILE A 245 -7.58 21.47 24.58
N GLU A 246 -7.99 22.62 24.05
CA GLU A 246 -7.14 23.78 23.78
C GLU A 246 -7.03 24.78 24.93
N LEU A 247 -7.43 24.40 26.15
CA LEU A 247 -7.27 25.26 27.32
C LEU A 247 -5.78 25.66 27.51
N PRO A 248 -5.52 26.85 28.06
CA PRO A 248 -4.15 27.29 28.36
C PRO A 248 -3.42 26.27 29.27
N PRO A 249 -2.08 26.12 29.14
CA PRO A 249 -1.28 25.20 29.97
C PRO A 249 -1.49 25.33 31.48
N GLU A 250 -1.85 26.52 31.94
CA GLU A 250 -2.07 26.85 33.35
C GLU A 250 -3.36 26.23 33.90
N GLU A 251 -4.32 25.94 33.01
CA GLU A 251 -5.58 25.30 33.35
C GLU A 251 -5.44 23.78 33.28
N LYS A 252 -5.71 23.10 34.40
CA LYS A 252 -5.67 21.64 34.44
C LYS A 252 -6.89 21.07 33.73
N ILE A 253 -6.66 20.46 32.57
CA ILE A 253 -7.65 19.59 31.93
C ILE A 253 -7.88 18.39 32.86
N SER A 254 -9.13 18.04 33.13
CA SER A 254 -9.49 16.86 33.94
C SER A 254 -10.58 16.03 33.26
N VAL A 255 -10.86 14.84 33.78
CA VAL A 255 -11.91 13.95 33.25
C VAL A 255 -13.29 14.61 33.40
N GLU A 256 -13.51 15.30 34.51
CA GLU A 256 -14.75 16.01 34.83
C GLU A 256 -15.06 17.12 33.82
N SER A 257 -14.04 17.73 33.21
CA SER A 257 -14.22 18.70 32.13
C SER A 257 -14.99 18.07 30.95
N PHE A 258 -14.66 16.84 30.57
CA PHE A 258 -15.31 16.13 29.47
C PHE A 258 -16.62 15.45 29.88
N GLU A 259 -16.78 15.02 31.14
CA GLU A 259 -18.01 14.36 31.60
C GLU A 259 -19.25 15.25 31.43
N LYS A 260 -19.09 16.58 31.59
CA LYS A 260 -20.17 17.56 31.35
C LYS A 260 -20.67 17.53 29.90
N LEU A 261 -19.82 17.16 28.94
CA LEU A 261 -20.17 17.06 27.52
C LEU A 261 -20.90 15.77 27.17
N LEU A 262 -20.85 14.72 28.01
CA LEU A 262 -21.49 13.43 27.72
C LEU A 262 -23.00 13.57 27.49
N SER A 263 -23.66 14.42 28.26
CA SER A 263 -25.09 14.71 28.09
C SER A 263 -25.44 15.36 26.74
N ARG A 264 -24.48 16.04 26.11
CA ARG A 264 -24.63 16.73 24.82
C ARG A 264 -24.12 15.90 23.65
N LEU A 265 -23.32 14.87 23.92
CA LEU A 265 -22.68 14.05 22.91
C LEU A 265 -23.68 13.41 21.91
N PRO A 266 -24.86 12.90 22.31
CA PRO A 266 -25.86 12.41 21.35
C PRO A 266 -26.26 13.47 20.31
N THR A 267 -26.53 14.71 20.75
CA THR A 267 -26.89 15.81 19.85
C THR A 267 -25.74 16.19 18.92
N MET A 268 -24.51 16.21 19.43
CA MET A 268 -23.31 16.51 18.64
C MET A 268 -23.06 15.44 17.57
N LEU A 269 -23.26 14.16 17.92
CA LEU A 269 -23.13 13.04 17.00
C LEU A 269 -24.21 13.05 15.91
N ALA A 270 -25.44 13.45 16.25
CA ALA A 270 -26.51 13.62 15.26
C ALA A 270 -26.15 14.75 14.26
N GLY A 271 -25.62 15.88 14.75
CA GLY A 271 -25.13 16.96 13.90
C GLY A 271 -23.97 16.52 13.01
N TRP A 272 -23.01 15.80 13.57
CA TRP A 272 -21.89 15.21 12.83
C TRP A 272 -22.36 14.24 11.74
N SER A 273 -23.27 13.32 12.05
CA SER A 273 -23.80 12.35 11.09
C SER A 273 -24.50 13.05 9.92
N THR A 274 -25.27 14.10 10.22
CA THR A 274 -25.91 14.96 9.22
C THR A 274 -24.87 15.61 8.30
N GLU A 275 -23.79 16.14 8.87
CA GLU A 275 -22.71 16.79 8.12
C GLU A 275 -21.93 15.80 7.25
N VAL A 276 -21.59 14.61 7.77
CA VAL A 276 -20.95 13.56 6.97
C VAL A 276 -21.87 13.11 5.84
N GLY A 277 -23.17 12.94 6.11
CA GLY A 277 -24.16 12.66 5.07
C GLY A 277 -24.21 13.74 4.00
N ARG A 278 -24.10 15.03 4.36
CA ARG A 278 -24.01 16.14 3.41
C ARG A 278 -22.77 16.03 2.52
N VAL A 279 -21.60 15.72 3.08
CA VAL A 279 -20.36 15.52 2.31
C VAL A 279 -20.51 14.34 1.33
N MET A 280 -21.08 13.22 1.77
CA MET A 280 -21.29 12.05 0.92
C MET A 280 -22.28 12.34 -0.23
N ARG A 281 -23.35 13.11 0.03
CA ARG A 281 -24.26 13.59 -1.03
C ARG A 281 -23.55 14.43 -2.09
N VAL A 282 -22.69 15.35 -1.66
CA VAL A 282 -21.88 16.18 -2.59
C VAL A 282 -20.95 15.31 -3.43
N LEU A 283 -20.31 14.30 -2.83
CA LEU A 283 -19.47 13.35 -3.54
C LEU A 283 -20.27 12.60 -4.62
N ILE A 284 -21.43 12.04 -4.25
CA ILE A 284 -22.30 11.31 -5.19
C ILE A 284 -22.73 12.22 -6.35
N VAL A 285 -23.24 13.43 -6.06
CA VAL A 285 -23.67 14.40 -7.09
C VAL A 285 -22.52 14.76 -8.02
N SER A 286 -21.33 15.01 -7.47
CA SER A 286 -20.14 15.31 -8.26
C SER A 286 -19.77 14.15 -9.18
N SER A 287 -19.67 12.92 -8.66
CA SER A 287 -19.32 11.73 -9.43
C SER A 287 -20.35 11.42 -10.52
N MET A 288 -21.65 11.55 -10.21
CA MET A 288 -22.74 11.34 -11.15
C MET A 288 -22.76 12.40 -12.27
N THR A 289 -22.48 13.65 -11.94
CA THR A 289 -22.37 14.74 -12.91
C THR A 289 -21.20 14.51 -13.87
N THR A 290 -20.03 14.13 -13.33
CA THR A 290 -18.85 13.79 -14.15
C THR A 290 -19.13 12.62 -15.08
N ALA A 291 -19.94 11.65 -14.66
CA ALA A 291 -20.36 10.51 -15.49
C ALA A 291 -21.49 10.85 -16.49
N GLY A 292 -21.91 12.10 -16.60
CA GLY A 292 -22.98 12.53 -17.52
C GLY A 292 -24.38 12.09 -17.10
N MET A 293 -24.60 11.81 -15.81
CA MET A 293 -25.87 11.35 -15.25
C MET A 293 -26.33 12.26 -14.10
N PRO A 294 -26.72 13.52 -14.35
CA PRO A 294 -27.13 14.43 -13.28
C PRO A 294 -28.34 13.87 -12.52
N ILE A 295 -28.29 13.98 -11.19
CA ILE A 295 -29.38 13.54 -10.30
C ILE A 295 -30.52 14.57 -10.36
N PRO A 296 -31.77 14.16 -10.64
CA PRO A 296 -32.91 15.09 -10.62
C PRO A 296 -33.13 15.77 -9.26
N PRO A 297 -33.64 17.01 -9.24
CA PRO A 297 -33.93 17.71 -8.00
C PRO A 297 -34.98 16.96 -7.17
N GLY A 298 -34.85 17.00 -5.85
CA GLY A 298 -35.79 16.37 -4.90
C GLY A 298 -35.51 14.90 -4.58
N ILE A 299 -34.52 14.26 -5.23
CA ILE A 299 -34.08 12.91 -4.88
C ILE A 299 -32.89 13.00 -3.92
N ASP A 300 -32.94 12.31 -2.78
CA ASP A 300 -31.78 12.20 -1.89
C ASP A 300 -30.70 11.34 -2.56
N PRO A 301 -29.50 11.87 -2.88
CA PRO A 301 -28.43 11.10 -3.50
C PRO A 301 -28.04 9.83 -2.71
N LEU A 302 -28.12 9.86 -1.38
CA LEU A 302 -27.78 8.70 -0.54
C LEU A 302 -28.82 7.56 -0.61
N SER A 303 -30.03 7.85 -1.08
CA SER A 303 -31.07 6.83 -1.27
C SER A 303 -30.90 6.04 -2.57
N LEU A 304 -30.08 6.54 -3.51
CA LEU A 304 -29.89 5.93 -4.82
C LEU A 304 -29.13 4.61 -4.74
N ALA A 305 -29.51 3.64 -5.57
CA ALA A 305 -28.79 2.37 -5.64
C ALA A 305 -27.33 2.54 -6.12
N ILE A 306 -27.04 3.61 -6.87
CA ILE A 306 -25.66 3.93 -7.26
C ILE A 306 -24.77 4.32 -6.07
N ALA A 307 -25.37 4.86 -5.00
CA ALA A 307 -24.69 5.21 -3.76
C ALA A 307 -24.44 4.00 -2.84
N PHE A 308 -24.75 2.79 -3.31
CA PHE A 308 -24.59 1.56 -2.55
C PHE A 308 -23.15 1.28 -2.16
N MET A 309 -22.19 1.45 -3.07
CA MET A 309 -20.81 1.05 -2.81
C MET A 309 -19.82 2.20 -2.98
N PHE A 310 -19.26 2.59 -1.85
CA PHE A 310 -18.11 3.45 -1.76
C PHE A 310 -16.84 2.60 -1.72
N ILE A 311 -15.79 2.99 -2.44
CA ILE A 311 -14.50 2.28 -2.49
C ILE A 311 -13.47 3.11 -1.74
N CYS A 312 -12.86 2.52 -0.70
CA CYS A 312 -11.76 3.18 -0.02
C CYS A 312 -10.51 3.14 -0.89
N LYS A 313 -9.89 4.29 -1.17
CA LYS A 313 -8.68 4.41 -2.00
C LYS A 313 -7.45 3.80 -1.35
N ASP A 314 -7.42 3.66 -0.03
CA ASP A 314 -6.26 3.17 0.71
C ASP A 314 -6.17 1.63 0.67
N CYS A 315 -7.21 0.92 1.14
CA CYS A 315 -7.24 -0.55 1.14
C CYS A 315 -7.95 -1.17 -0.06
N LYS A 316 -8.59 -0.35 -0.89
CA LYS A 316 -9.39 -0.78 -2.05
C LYS A 316 -10.62 -1.62 -1.70
N THR A 317 -11.09 -1.61 -0.45
CA THR A 317 -12.33 -2.30 -0.06
C THR A 317 -13.56 -1.43 -0.26
N GLY A 318 -14.66 -2.05 -0.67
CA GLY A 318 -15.98 -1.45 -0.83
C GLY A 318 -16.84 -1.53 0.43
N ARG A 319 -17.57 -0.46 0.75
CA ARG A 319 -18.51 -0.39 1.90
C ARG A 319 -19.76 0.42 1.53
N GLU A 320 -20.85 0.07 2.20
CA GLU A 320 -22.12 0.81 2.15
C GLU A 320 -22.05 2.07 3.02
N PHE A 321 -22.99 2.99 2.82
CA PHE A 321 -23.24 4.06 3.79
C PHE A 321 -24.33 3.58 4.76
N PRO A 322 -24.13 3.75 6.08
CA PRO A 322 -23.15 4.63 6.69
C PRO A 322 -21.83 3.93 7.14
N GLU A 323 -21.64 2.65 6.83
CA GLU A 323 -20.49 1.82 7.23
C GLU A 323 -19.13 2.31 6.68
N MET A 324 -19.12 2.97 5.53
CA MET A 324 -17.90 3.58 4.97
C MET A 324 -17.28 4.58 5.95
N ILE A 325 -18.10 5.23 6.78
CA ILE A 325 -17.63 6.20 7.77
C ILE A 325 -16.86 5.48 8.90
N SER A 326 -17.29 4.28 9.29
CA SER A 326 -16.60 3.49 10.33
C SER A 326 -15.40 2.71 9.80
N HIS A 327 -15.18 2.67 8.47
CA HIS A 327 -14.14 1.86 7.83
C HIS A 327 -12.73 2.15 8.36
N SER A 328 -11.92 1.10 8.51
CA SER A 328 -10.62 1.18 9.18
C SER A 328 -9.60 2.07 8.49
N CYS A 329 -9.63 2.20 7.15
CA CYS A 329 -8.69 3.07 6.45
C CYS A 329 -9.08 4.55 6.46
N SER A 330 -10.35 4.85 6.74
CA SER A 330 -10.75 6.18 7.23
C SER A 330 -10.06 6.50 8.57
N LEU A 331 -9.42 5.51 9.22
CA LEU A 331 -8.68 5.61 10.48
C LEU A 331 -7.18 5.36 10.37
N GLN A 332 -6.71 4.47 9.48
CA GLN A 332 -5.52 3.64 9.74
C GLN A 332 -4.21 4.43 9.81
N ARG A 333 -4.19 5.67 9.30
CA ARG A 333 -3.05 6.55 9.57
C ARG A 333 -2.86 6.86 11.04
N LEU A 334 -3.90 6.72 11.89
CA LEU A 334 -3.79 6.81 13.35
C LEU A 334 -3.07 5.64 14.01
N HIS A 335 -2.89 4.48 13.40
CA HIS A 335 -2.02 3.44 14.01
C HIS A 335 -0.56 3.77 13.79
N ASN A 336 -0.24 4.27 12.59
CA ASN A 336 1.05 4.88 12.34
C ASN A 336 1.21 6.18 13.16
N CYS A 337 0.14 6.94 13.41
CA CYS A 337 0.21 8.08 14.31
C CYS A 337 0.16 7.67 15.77
N ALA A 338 -0.44 6.58 16.25
CA ALA A 338 -0.39 6.24 17.68
C ALA A 338 1.00 5.73 18.03
N GLY A 339 1.60 4.91 17.15
CA GLY A 339 3.03 4.60 17.19
C GLY A 339 3.89 5.86 17.05
N ALA A 340 3.63 6.74 16.07
CA ALA A 340 4.43 7.96 15.89
C ALA A 340 4.15 9.05 16.95
N ILE A 341 2.95 9.13 17.53
CA ILE A 341 2.54 10.05 18.60
C ILE A 341 3.19 9.61 19.91
N LEU A 342 3.37 8.30 20.09
CA LEU A 342 3.97 7.75 21.30
C LEU A 342 5.49 7.57 21.19
N GLU A 343 6.05 7.35 20.00
CA GLU A 343 7.47 6.94 19.87
C GLU A 343 8.36 7.94 19.10
N ASP A 344 7.93 8.60 18.01
CA ASP A 344 8.89 9.33 17.14
C ASP A 344 8.56 10.83 16.86
N ASP A 345 7.30 11.23 16.61
CA ASP A 345 6.88 12.64 16.47
C ASP A 345 5.37 12.92 16.76
N PRO A 346 5.01 13.31 18.00
CA PRO A 346 3.68 13.76 18.42
C PRO A 346 3.10 14.89 17.57
N VAL A 347 3.93 15.72 16.94
CA VAL A 347 3.46 16.91 16.19
C VAL A 347 2.95 16.54 14.85
N VAL A 348 3.73 15.78 14.07
CA VAL A 348 3.23 15.24 12.81
C VAL A 348 1.98 14.41 13.10
N GLY A 349 1.96 13.68 14.23
CA GLY A 349 0.78 13.03 14.77
C GLY A 349 -0.46 13.93 14.86
N TYR A 350 -0.49 14.91 15.76
CA TYR A 350 -1.68 15.76 15.91
C TYR A 350 -1.82 16.88 14.87
N GLU A 351 -0.82 17.36 14.13
CA GLU A 351 -1.04 18.32 13.04
C GLU A 351 -1.66 17.59 11.88
N TRP A 352 -1.29 16.33 11.67
CA TRP A 352 -2.02 15.45 10.78
C TRP A 352 -3.41 15.16 11.32
N CYS A 353 -3.56 14.77 12.59
CA CYS A 353 -4.88 14.43 13.14
C CYS A 353 -5.80 15.63 13.29
N ALA A 354 -5.27 16.80 13.63
CA ALA A 354 -5.95 18.06 13.82
C ALA A 354 -6.08 18.80 12.50
N SER A 355 -5.19 18.71 11.51
CA SER A 355 -5.53 19.18 10.16
C SER A 355 -6.57 18.26 9.50
N GLU A 356 -6.54 16.94 9.75
CA GLU A 356 -7.63 16.04 9.31
C GLU A 356 -8.93 16.29 10.07
N ALA A 357 -8.87 16.62 11.36
CA ALA A 357 -10.06 16.83 12.19
C ALA A 357 -10.61 18.26 12.11
N LEU A 358 -9.75 19.26 11.90
CA LEU A 358 -10.08 20.70 11.85
C LEU A 358 -10.16 21.26 10.42
N GLY A 359 -9.72 20.51 9.41
CA GLY A 359 -9.54 21.00 8.04
C GLY A 359 -10.39 20.26 7.00
N GLU A 360 -11.53 20.87 6.68
CA GLU A 360 -12.15 20.90 5.35
C GLU A 360 -12.91 19.67 4.81
N GLY A 361 -13.36 18.69 5.62
CA GLY A 361 -14.27 17.63 5.12
C GLY A 361 -13.74 16.84 3.91
N GLY A 362 -12.46 17.02 3.56
CA GLY A 362 -11.81 16.53 2.35
C GLY A 362 -11.16 15.18 2.56
N ALA A 363 -10.93 14.76 3.81
CA ALA A 363 -10.36 13.45 4.10
C ALA A 363 -11.23 12.31 3.54
N LEU A 364 -12.56 12.40 3.66
CA LEU A 364 -13.46 11.41 3.06
C LEU A 364 -13.52 11.56 1.53
N LYS A 365 -13.73 12.78 1.01
CA LYS A 365 -13.82 13.04 -0.44
C LYS A 365 -12.57 12.59 -1.20
N ASN A 366 -11.40 12.77 -0.61
CA ASN A 366 -10.13 12.41 -1.24
C ASN A 366 -9.78 10.94 -1.08
N ARG A 367 -10.47 10.19 -0.20
CA ARG A 367 -10.18 8.78 0.11
C ARG A 367 -11.27 7.82 -0.32
N VAL A 368 -12.41 8.32 -0.75
CA VAL A 368 -13.53 7.50 -1.17
C VAL A 368 -13.82 7.78 -2.62
N ASP A 369 -13.84 6.73 -3.43
CA ASP A 369 -14.42 6.75 -4.76
C ASP A 369 -15.81 6.12 -4.72
N LEU A 370 -16.65 6.49 -5.68
CA LEU A 370 -17.94 5.84 -5.89
C LEU A 370 -17.80 4.83 -7.02
N ALA A 371 -18.35 3.62 -6.84
CA ALA A 371 -18.36 2.57 -7.86
C ALA A 371 -19.36 2.86 -9.00
N VAL A 372 -19.31 4.06 -9.58
CA VAL A 372 -20.33 4.58 -10.53
C VAL A 372 -20.45 3.68 -11.75
N GLU A 373 -19.34 3.28 -12.37
CA GLU A 373 -19.33 2.50 -13.60
C GLU A 373 -19.88 1.08 -13.36
N ALA A 374 -19.31 0.35 -12.40
CA ALA A 374 -19.84 -0.94 -11.95
C ALA A 374 -21.34 -0.88 -11.63
N ALA A 375 -21.77 0.06 -10.77
CA ALA A 375 -23.16 0.20 -10.37
C ALA A 375 -24.08 0.53 -11.55
N THR A 376 -23.65 1.43 -12.44
CA THR A 376 -24.38 1.80 -13.65
C THR A 376 -24.61 0.60 -14.56
N SER A 377 -23.56 -0.22 -14.77
CA SER A 377 -23.66 -1.40 -15.62
C SER A 377 -24.69 -2.40 -15.08
N VAL A 378 -24.69 -2.65 -13.77
CA VAL A 378 -25.61 -3.57 -13.10
C VAL A 378 -27.04 -3.02 -13.11
N ILE A 379 -27.24 -1.76 -12.72
CA ILE A 379 -28.57 -1.14 -12.64
C ILE A 379 -29.27 -1.13 -14.01
N LYS A 380 -28.53 -0.86 -15.08
CA LYS A 380 -29.08 -0.88 -16.44
C LYS A 380 -29.59 -2.27 -16.86
N MET A 381 -28.98 -3.35 -16.36
CA MET A 381 -29.47 -4.73 -16.63
C MET A 381 -30.84 -5.01 -16.01
N PHE A 382 -31.23 -4.24 -14.99
CA PHE A 382 -32.54 -4.32 -14.37
C PHE A 382 -33.58 -3.43 -15.09
N GLY A 383 -33.19 -2.75 -16.18
CA GLY A 383 -34.06 -1.83 -16.92
C GLY A 383 -34.35 -0.52 -16.18
N TYR A 384 -33.60 -0.21 -15.12
CA TYR A 384 -33.78 1.01 -14.35
C TYR A 384 -32.81 2.11 -14.78
N ASN A 385 -33.20 3.36 -14.52
CA ASN A 385 -32.33 4.52 -14.70
C ASN A 385 -31.45 4.73 -13.43
N PRO A 386 -30.11 4.64 -13.55
CA PRO A 386 -29.18 4.83 -12.43
C PRO A 386 -29.28 6.18 -11.72
N ALA A 387 -29.75 7.22 -12.40
CA ALA A 387 -29.88 8.56 -11.82
C ALA A 387 -31.07 8.72 -10.86
N VAL A 388 -31.99 7.75 -10.80
CA VAL A 388 -33.24 7.88 -10.03
C VAL A 388 -33.62 6.64 -9.22
N VAL A 389 -33.09 5.46 -9.54
CA VAL A 389 -33.49 4.24 -8.84
C VAL A 389 -32.90 4.20 -7.44
N THR A 390 -33.75 3.98 -6.44
CA THR A 390 -33.34 3.84 -5.05
C THR A 390 -32.83 2.43 -4.75
N ALA A 391 -32.01 2.29 -3.72
CA ALA A 391 -31.54 0.99 -3.24
C ALA A 391 -32.72 0.08 -2.85
N GLU A 392 -33.72 0.63 -2.15
CA GLU A 392 -34.95 -0.08 -1.77
C GLU A 392 -35.68 -0.65 -2.98
N LYS A 393 -35.81 0.13 -4.06
CA LYS A 393 -36.46 -0.34 -5.29
C LYS A 393 -35.67 -1.45 -5.99
N MET A 394 -34.33 -1.40 -5.94
CA MET A 394 -33.49 -2.49 -6.44
C MET A 394 -33.60 -3.74 -5.57
N ASP A 395 -33.72 -3.60 -4.25
CA ASP A 395 -33.90 -4.72 -3.31
C ASP A 395 -35.23 -5.46 -3.51
N GLN A 396 -36.26 -4.76 -3.99
CA GLN A 396 -37.54 -5.35 -4.36
C GLN A 396 -37.50 -6.11 -5.70
N SER A 397 -36.41 -5.99 -6.47
CA SER A 397 -36.28 -6.69 -7.75
C SER A 397 -35.90 -8.16 -7.58
N ASP A 398 -36.62 -9.05 -8.25
CA ASP A 398 -36.35 -10.48 -8.26
C ASP A 398 -35.37 -10.92 -9.36
N ILE A 399 -34.80 -9.97 -10.11
CA ILE A 399 -33.81 -10.27 -11.15
C ILE A 399 -32.48 -10.71 -10.50
N ARG A 400 -31.83 -11.71 -11.10
CA ARG A 400 -30.47 -12.13 -10.76
C ARG A 400 -29.58 -12.04 -11.98
N LEU A 401 -28.32 -11.65 -11.79
CA LEU A 401 -27.34 -11.50 -12.86
C LEU A 401 -26.27 -12.57 -12.77
N ILE A 402 -25.73 -12.97 -13.92
CA ILE A 402 -24.57 -13.83 -14.05
C ILE A 402 -23.49 -13.02 -14.77
N CYS A 403 -22.26 -13.05 -14.26
CA CYS A 403 -21.13 -12.48 -14.98
C CYS A 403 -20.61 -13.51 -16.01
N GLN A 404 -20.56 -13.11 -17.28
CA GLN A 404 -20.00 -13.89 -18.39
C GLN A 404 -18.49 -13.61 -18.60
N GLY A 405 -17.88 -12.81 -17.72
CA GLY A 405 -16.45 -12.53 -17.75
C GLY A 405 -15.59 -13.75 -17.40
N LYS A 406 -14.26 -13.59 -17.53
CA LYS A 406 -13.28 -14.59 -17.07
C LYS A 406 -13.10 -14.53 -15.55
N CYS A 407 -14.21 -14.63 -14.84
CA CYS A 407 -14.23 -14.69 -13.39
C CYS A 407 -13.76 -16.09 -12.95
N GLY A 408 -13.25 -16.22 -11.74
CA GLY A 408 -12.70 -17.50 -11.28
C GLY A 408 -13.69 -18.66 -11.46
N PRO A 409 -13.22 -19.93 -11.53
CA PRO A 409 -14.07 -21.11 -11.77
C PRO A 409 -15.17 -21.34 -10.72
N TRP A 410 -15.23 -20.51 -9.68
CA TRP A 410 -16.18 -20.54 -8.59
C TRP A 410 -17.34 -19.55 -8.77
N ASP A 411 -17.38 -18.79 -9.88
CA ASP A 411 -18.17 -17.56 -9.99
C ASP A 411 -19.34 -17.50 -11.00
N PRO A 412 -19.84 -18.57 -11.65
CA PRO A 412 -21.08 -18.46 -12.42
C PRO A 412 -22.30 -18.66 -11.52
N LYS A 413 -22.31 -18.03 -10.33
CA LYS A 413 -23.52 -17.99 -9.50
C LYS A 413 -24.36 -16.81 -9.97
N ALA A 414 -25.67 -17.05 -10.08
CA ALA A 414 -26.61 -15.95 -10.21
C ALA A 414 -26.54 -15.11 -8.92
N MET A 415 -26.49 -13.79 -9.07
CA MET A 415 -26.24 -12.83 -7.99
C MET A 415 -27.34 -11.78 -7.95
N HIS A 416 -27.76 -11.39 -6.74
CA HIS A 416 -28.52 -10.15 -6.55
C HIS A 416 -27.68 -8.92 -6.88
N TRP A 417 -28.33 -7.77 -7.07
CA TRP A 417 -27.70 -6.56 -7.60
C TRP A 417 -26.52 -6.05 -6.75
N ARG A 418 -26.64 -6.04 -5.42
CA ARG A 418 -25.56 -5.61 -4.51
C ARG A 418 -24.29 -6.45 -4.68
N ARG A 419 -24.46 -7.78 -4.76
CA ARG A 419 -23.36 -8.72 -4.99
C ARG A 419 -22.78 -8.59 -6.40
N ALA A 420 -23.61 -8.32 -7.40
CA ALA A 420 -23.14 -8.05 -8.76
C ALA A 420 -22.27 -6.77 -8.82
N ILE A 421 -22.66 -5.69 -8.13
CA ILE A 421 -21.84 -4.46 -8.04
C ILE A 421 -20.51 -4.77 -7.36
N SER A 422 -20.54 -5.43 -6.19
CA SER A 422 -19.34 -5.88 -5.50
C SER A 422 -18.42 -6.69 -6.41
N HIS A 423 -18.96 -7.67 -7.11
CA HIS A 423 -18.22 -8.50 -8.04
C HIS A 423 -17.57 -7.68 -9.16
N ALA A 424 -18.29 -6.74 -9.79
CA ALA A 424 -17.71 -5.85 -10.79
C ALA A 424 -16.51 -5.05 -10.24
N VAL A 425 -16.65 -4.47 -9.05
CA VAL A 425 -15.60 -3.66 -8.43
C VAL A 425 -14.35 -4.47 -8.13
N PHE A 426 -14.48 -5.67 -7.55
CA PHE A 426 -13.30 -6.43 -7.10
C PHE A 426 -12.70 -7.31 -8.19
N GLU A 427 -13.51 -7.88 -9.08
CA GLU A 427 -13.05 -8.86 -10.07
C GLU A 427 -12.72 -8.22 -11.43
N HIS A 428 -13.27 -7.03 -11.73
CA HIS A 428 -13.11 -6.38 -13.04
C HIS A 428 -12.40 -5.03 -13.00
N GLU A 429 -12.69 -4.15 -12.04
CA GLU A 429 -12.09 -2.80 -11.99
C GLU A 429 -10.66 -2.78 -11.42
N GLY A 430 -10.11 -3.93 -11.03
CA GLY A 430 -8.66 -4.09 -10.84
C GLY A 430 -8.10 -3.66 -9.49
N THR A 431 -8.94 -3.57 -8.44
CA THR A 431 -8.45 -3.38 -7.06
C THR A 431 -7.55 -4.53 -6.58
N TYR A 432 -7.81 -5.77 -7.03
CA TYR A 432 -7.00 -6.94 -6.72
C TYR A 432 -6.51 -7.71 -7.97
N SER A 433 -7.15 -7.49 -9.13
CA SER A 433 -7.06 -8.41 -10.28
C SER A 433 -6.29 -7.88 -11.49
N SER A 434 -5.26 -7.03 -11.34
CA SER A 434 -4.38 -6.60 -12.46
C SER A 434 -5.07 -6.10 -13.75
N GLY A 435 -6.35 -5.70 -13.70
CA GLY A 435 -7.15 -5.28 -14.86
C GLY A 435 -7.32 -6.33 -15.97
N LYS A 436 -7.07 -7.62 -15.70
CA LYS A 436 -6.98 -8.64 -16.77
C LYS A 436 -8.33 -9.10 -17.34
N ASN A 437 -9.43 -8.86 -16.62
CA ASN A 437 -10.72 -9.46 -16.94
C ASN A 437 -11.61 -8.60 -17.85
N GLY A 438 -11.20 -7.37 -18.18
CA GLY A 438 -12.03 -6.43 -18.92
C GLY A 438 -13.30 -6.02 -18.14
N PRO A 439 -14.17 -5.18 -18.72
CA PRO A 439 -15.44 -4.82 -18.10
C PRO A 439 -16.32 -6.08 -17.90
N PRO A 440 -17.14 -6.13 -16.83
CA PRO A 440 -18.06 -7.24 -16.63
C PRO A 440 -19.09 -7.29 -17.77
N VAL A 441 -19.38 -8.50 -18.24
CA VAL A 441 -20.46 -8.74 -19.20
C VAL A 441 -21.57 -9.43 -18.45
N TRP A 442 -22.71 -8.78 -18.32
CA TRP A 442 -23.83 -9.26 -17.52
C TRP A 442 -24.88 -9.98 -18.38
N GLU A 443 -25.41 -11.07 -17.86
CA GLU A 443 -26.58 -11.77 -18.40
C GLU A 443 -27.62 -11.93 -17.29
N VAL A 444 -28.90 -11.77 -17.65
CA VAL A 444 -30.00 -12.10 -16.73
C VAL A 444 -30.06 -13.62 -16.54
N ALA A 445 -30.02 -14.07 -15.29
CA ALA A 445 -30.07 -15.48 -14.96
C ALA A 445 -31.39 -16.12 -15.43
N SER A 446 -31.31 -17.38 -15.89
CA SER A 446 -32.52 -18.19 -16.10
C SER A 446 -33.29 -18.38 -14.79
N ALA A 447 -34.59 -18.66 -14.90
CA ALA A 447 -35.46 -18.88 -13.73
C ALA A 447 -34.91 -19.95 -12.77
N GLU A 448 -34.33 -21.03 -13.31
CA GLU A 448 -33.69 -22.10 -12.55
C GLU A 448 -32.50 -21.59 -11.73
N LYS A 449 -31.57 -20.86 -12.37
CA LYS A 449 -30.38 -20.31 -11.70
C LYS A 449 -30.75 -19.22 -10.69
N ALA A 450 -31.74 -18.39 -11.02
CA ALA A 450 -32.27 -17.39 -10.09
C ALA A 450 -32.90 -18.05 -8.86
N SER A 451 -33.64 -19.15 -9.04
CA SER A 451 -34.22 -19.91 -7.94
C SER A 451 -33.16 -20.53 -7.03
N ALA A 452 -32.12 -21.14 -7.61
CA ALA A 452 -31.00 -21.67 -6.83
C ALA A 452 -30.25 -20.57 -6.06
N ALA A 453 -30.05 -19.41 -6.68
CA ALA A 453 -29.45 -18.26 -5.99
C ALA A 453 -30.32 -17.74 -4.84
N ARG A 454 -31.64 -17.73 -4.97
CA ARG A 454 -32.55 -17.36 -3.88
C ARG A 454 -32.48 -18.32 -2.70
N GLU A 455 -32.36 -19.61 -2.96
CA GLU A 455 -32.18 -20.60 -1.90
C GLU A 455 -30.87 -20.34 -1.15
N ASP A 456 -29.76 -20.16 -1.88
CA ASP A 456 -28.46 -19.78 -1.32
C ASP A 456 -28.56 -18.48 -0.50
N GLU A 457 -29.22 -17.44 -1.02
CA GLU A 457 -29.44 -16.16 -0.33
C GLU A 457 -30.31 -16.32 0.92
N SER A 458 -31.34 -17.16 0.86
CA SER A 458 -32.21 -17.43 2.00
C SER A 458 -31.47 -18.16 3.12
N ILE A 459 -30.55 -19.07 2.78
CA ILE A 459 -29.69 -19.75 3.76
C ILE A 459 -28.76 -18.73 4.43
N VAL A 460 -28.19 -17.81 3.65
CA VAL A 460 -27.35 -16.73 4.19
C VAL A 460 -28.19 -15.82 5.11
N ARG A 461 -29.38 -15.42 4.69
CA ARG A 461 -30.27 -14.51 5.45
C ARG A 461 -30.90 -15.16 6.69
N ALA A 462 -31.24 -16.45 6.65
CA ALA A 462 -32.05 -17.10 7.67
C ALA A 462 -31.27 -17.62 8.89
N GLY A 463 -29.94 -17.58 8.88
CA GLY A 463 -29.20 -18.08 10.03
C GLY A 463 -27.73 -18.38 9.80
N TRP A 464 -27.12 -17.83 8.76
CA TRP A 464 -25.68 -17.86 8.73
C TRP A 464 -25.16 -16.77 9.68
N GLU A 465 -24.91 -17.16 10.92
CA GLU A 465 -23.99 -16.41 11.74
C GLU A 465 -22.59 -16.60 11.15
N PRO A 466 -21.91 -15.52 10.72
CA PRO A 466 -20.47 -15.54 10.48
C PRO A 466 -19.77 -16.35 11.56
N SER A 467 -18.92 -17.29 11.17
CA SER A 467 -18.05 -17.93 12.15
C SER A 467 -17.24 -16.84 12.87
N ASP A 468 -16.84 -17.05 14.12
CA ASP A 468 -16.03 -16.08 14.87
C ASP A 468 -14.73 -15.70 14.12
N SER A 469 -14.26 -16.53 13.17
CA SER A 469 -13.12 -16.25 12.29
C SER A 469 -13.41 -15.36 11.09
N ASP A 470 -14.68 -15.19 10.71
CA ASP A 470 -15.08 -14.33 9.60
C ASP A 470 -15.61 -12.96 10.07
N LYS A 471 -15.92 -12.85 11.37
CA LYS A 471 -16.28 -11.61 12.05
C LYS A 471 -15.04 -10.72 12.24
N VAL A 472 -15.15 -9.45 11.88
CA VAL A 472 -14.14 -8.45 12.29
C VAL A 472 -14.48 -8.00 13.70
N TRP A 473 -13.66 -8.39 14.66
CA TRP A 473 -13.86 -8.04 16.06
C TRP A 473 -13.14 -6.72 16.37
N VAL A 474 -13.81 -5.84 17.09
CA VAL A 474 -13.20 -4.58 17.54
C VAL A 474 -13.38 -4.41 19.04
N CYS A 475 -12.34 -3.85 19.66
CA CYS A 475 -12.34 -3.55 21.08
C CYS A 475 -13.29 -2.37 21.38
N ASN A 476 -14.16 -2.51 22.39
CA ASN A 476 -14.96 -1.37 22.86
C ASN A 476 -14.16 -0.42 23.76
N HIS A 477 -13.00 -0.86 24.26
CA HIS A 477 -12.15 -0.06 25.14
C HIS A 477 -11.11 0.77 24.38
N CYS A 478 -10.68 0.30 23.21
CA CYS A 478 -9.78 1.05 22.34
C CYS A 478 -10.12 0.86 20.86
N ASN A 479 -9.73 1.80 20.02
CA ASN A 479 -9.94 1.70 18.56
C ASN A 479 -8.81 0.91 17.87
N ASN A 480 -8.39 -0.25 18.40
CA ASN A 480 -7.34 -1.06 17.77
C ASN A 480 -7.95 -1.90 16.61
N PRO A 481 -7.64 -1.59 15.33
CA PRO A 481 -8.21 -2.28 14.17
C PRO A 481 -7.45 -3.57 13.83
N ASP A 482 -6.28 -3.82 14.42
CA ASP A 482 -5.42 -4.96 14.04
C ASP A 482 -5.88 -6.28 14.69
N LEU A 483 -7.02 -6.26 15.38
CA LEU A 483 -7.56 -7.39 16.14
C LEU A 483 -8.63 -8.12 15.33
N SER A 484 -8.25 -8.64 14.16
CA SER A 484 -9.20 -9.28 13.24
C SER A 484 -9.81 -10.60 13.76
N THR A 485 -9.33 -11.15 14.87
CA THR A 485 -9.85 -12.40 15.44
C THR A 485 -10.32 -12.19 16.88
N LYS A 486 -11.42 -12.85 17.27
CA LYS A 486 -11.94 -12.82 18.65
C LYS A 486 -10.88 -13.17 19.68
N LYS A 487 -10.06 -14.19 19.40
CA LYS A 487 -8.96 -14.62 20.27
C LYS A 487 -7.87 -13.54 20.40
N GLY A 488 -7.50 -12.91 19.28
CA GLY A 488 -6.58 -11.77 19.28
C GLY A 488 -7.13 -10.61 20.11
N LEU A 489 -8.42 -10.31 19.95
CA LEU A 489 -9.11 -9.28 20.73
C LEU A 489 -9.17 -9.60 22.23
N GLN A 490 -9.51 -10.84 22.61
CA GLN A 490 -9.49 -11.28 24.00
C GLN A 490 -8.10 -11.18 24.63
N SER A 491 -7.05 -11.56 23.88
CA SER A 491 -5.67 -11.40 24.33
C SER A 491 -5.32 -9.93 24.53
N HIS A 492 -5.76 -9.07 23.62
CA HIS A 492 -5.58 -7.63 23.73
C HIS A 492 -6.32 -7.03 24.94
N LEU A 493 -7.56 -7.44 25.21
CA LEU A 493 -8.30 -6.97 26.38
C LEU A 493 -7.62 -7.35 27.70
N ARG A 494 -7.06 -8.56 27.77
CA ARG A 494 -6.30 -9.03 28.95
C ARG A 494 -5.02 -8.23 29.17
N ILE A 495 -4.25 -8.00 28.11
CA ILE A 495 -2.92 -7.37 28.21
C ILE A 495 -3.03 -5.84 28.24
N GLY A 496 -3.78 -5.26 27.31
CA GLY A 496 -3.88 -3.82 27.10
C GLY A 496 -4.91 -3.12 27.99
N HIS A 497 -5.91 -3.85 28.50
CA HIS A 497 -6.98 -3.27 29.33
C HIS A 497 -7.14 -3.95 30.69
N SER A 498 -6.31 -4.96 31.01
CA SER A 498 -6.38 -5.72 32.28
C SER A 498 -7.75 -6.37 32.53
N ILE A 499 -8.50 -6.70 31.46
CA ILE A 499 -9.79 -7.39 31.55
C ILE A 499 -9.54 -8.90 31.40
N ILE A 500 -9.53 -9.61 32.53
CA ILE A 500 -9.19 -11.04 32.60
C ILE A 500 -10.20 -11.89 31.82
N GLU A 501 -11.49 -11.57 31.96
CA GLU A 501 -12.61 -12.28 31.34
C GLU A 501 -13.47 -11.30 30.52
N PRO A 502 -13.15 -11.09 29.23
CA PRO A 502 -13.94 -10.26 28.34
C PRO A 502 -15.40 -10.72 28.22
N THR A 503 -16.31 -9.77 28.32
CA THR A 503 -17.76 -9.92 28.06
C THR A 503 -18.13 -9.36 26.68
N ASP A 504 -19.37 -9.59 26.23
CA ASP A 504 -19.90 -9.00 24.99
C ASP A 504 -20.03 -7.46 25.08
N SER A 505 -19.93 -6.86 26.27
CA SER A 505 -19.83 -5.40 26.41
C SER A 505 -18.42 -4.86 26.11
N ASP A 506 -17.40 -5.72 26.16
CA ASP A 506 -15.98 -5.36 25.95
C ASP A 506 -15.54 -5.52 24.49
N ILE A 507 -16.26 -6.35 23.73
CA ILE A 507 -16.02 -6.65 22.32
C ILE A 507 -17.27 -6.32 21.53
N ARG A 508 -17.12 -5.75 20.33
CA ARG A 508 -18.22 -5.73 19.36
C ARG A 508 -17.76 -6.36 18.07
N CYS A 509 -18.68 -7.04 17.41
CA CYS A 509 -18.46 -7.51 16.06
C CYS A 509 -18.87 -6.40 15.09
N ASP A 510 -17.95 -5.97 14.25
CA ASP A 510 -18.27 -5.15 13.08
C ASP A 510 -18.85 -6.07 12.01
N LEU A 511 -20.13 -6.44 12.20
CA LEU A 511 -20.84 -7.52 11.48
C LEU A 511 -21.02 -7.24 9.97
N HIS A 512 -20.85 -6.00 9.50
CA HIS A 512 -21.29 -5.60 8.16
C HIS A 512 -20.23 -5.78 7.07
N CYS A 513 -19.38 -6.79 7.23
CA CYS A 513 -18.39 -7.16 6.23
C CYS A 513 -18.91 -8.22 5.23
N GLU A 514 -20.21 -8.20 4.90
CA GLU A 514 -20.82 -9.11 3.92
C GLU A 514 -20.07 -9.09 2.56
N VAL A 515 -19.51 -7.94 2.20
CA VAL A 515 -18.82 -7.69 0.93
C VAL A 515 -17.47 -8.43 0.81
N LEU A 516 -16.80 -8.81 1.91
CA LEU A 516 -15.49 -9.51 1.83
C LEU A 516 -15.61 -11.05 1.75
N TYR A 517 -16.81 -11.61 1.79
CA TYR A 517 -16.99 -13.08 1.80
C TYR A 517 -16.66 -13.80 0.48
N ALA A 518 -16.49 -13.05 -0.61
CA ALA A 518 -15.96 -13.60 -1.86
C ALA A 518 -14.54 -14.19 -1.68
N ASP A 519 -13.72 -13.66 -0.77
CA ASP A 519 -12.31 -14.08 -0.64
C ASP A 519 -12.08 -15.16 0.45
N HIS A 520 -12.96 -15.27 1.46
CA HIS A 520 -12.81 -16.25 2.56
C HIS A 520 -13.36 -17.65 2.23
N THR A 521 -14.41 -17.76 1.41
CA THR A 521 -14.90 -19.06 0.90
C THR A 521 -13.83 -19.81 0.08
N LYS A 522 -12.87 -19.07 -0.49
CA LYS A 522 -11.66 -19.55 -1.17
C LYS A 522 -10.71 -20.35 -0.27
N LYS A 523 -10.67 -20.05 1.04
CA LYS A 523 -9.82 -20.77 2.02
C LYS A 523 -10.50 -21.99 2.64
N LEU A 524 -11.81 -21.92 2.93
CA LEU A 524 -12.51 -23.00 3.65
C LEU A 524 -12.81 -24.24 2.79
N ARG A 525 -12.99 -24.10 1.46
CA ARG A 525 -13.19 -25.27 0.58
C ARG A 525 -11.90 -26.05 0.27
N ASN A 526 -10.73 -25.43 0.40
CA ASN A 526 -9.44 -26.12 0.26
C ASN A 526 -9.21 -27.18 1.34
N CYS A 527 -9.95 -27.16 2.45
CA CYS A 527 -9.84 -28.16 3.51
C CYS A 527 -10.81 -29.35 3.37
N ARG A 528 -11.82 -29.30 2.46
CA ARG A 528 -12.84 -30.37 2.35
C ARG A 528 -12.74 -31.26 1.11
N SER A 529 -11.88 -30.95 0.14
CA SER A 529 -11.80 -31.74 -1.11
C SER A 529 -10.37 -32.15 -1.51
N LEU A 530 -9.51 -32.48 -0.55
CA LEU A 530 -8.20 -33.07 -0.81
C LEU A 530 -8.26 -34.57 -0.48
N GLY A 531 -8.82 -35.34 -1.42
CA GLY A 531 -8.42 -36.73 -1.61
C GLY A 531 -6.99 -36.74 -2.19
N GLU A 532 -6.17 -37.63 -1.66
CA GLU A 532 -4.77 -37.83 -2.00
C GLU A 532 -4.63 -38.33 -3.45
N ASP A 533 -3.44 -38.11 -4.05
CA ASP A 533 -2.96 -38.61 -5.35
C ASP A 533 -3.10 -37.70 -6.60
N ASP A 534 -2.30 -36.62 -6.67
CA ASP A 534 -1.69 -36.22 -7.96
C ASP A 534 -0.33 -35.49 -7.80
N PRO A 535 0.81 -36.17 -8.03
CA PRO A 535 2.15 -35.57 -7.97
C PRO A 535 2.50 -34.65 -9.16
N LEU A 536 1.67 -34.53 -10.20
CA LEU A 536 1.94 -33.68 -11.36
C LEU A 536 1.67 -32.18 -11.13
N ARG A 537 0.88 -31.82 -10.11
CA ARG A 537 0.56 -30.41 -9.82
C ARG A 537 1.67 -29.63 -9.11
N VAL A 538 2.58 -30.29 -8.39
CA VAL A 538 3.74 -29.66 -7.74
C VAL A 538 4.77 -29.17 -8.77
N LEU A 539 4.81 -29.78 -9.95
CA LEU A 539 5.74 -29.43 -11.02
C LEU A 539 5.29 -28.18 -11.80
N VAL A 540 3.99 -27.98 -11.97
CA VAL A 540 3.43 -26.83 -12.70
C VAL A 540 3.48 -25.54 -11.88
N ALA A 541 3.25 -25.63 -10.55
CA ALA A 541 3.38 -24.49 -9.65
C ALA A 541 4.83 -23.98 -9.51
N SER A 542 5.82 -24.85 -9.70
CA SER A 542 7.25 -24.49 -9.60
C SER A 542 7.82 -23.85 -10.88
N LEU A 543 7.19 -24.07 -12.05
CA LEU A 543 7.67 -23.56 -13.33
C LEU A 543 7.16 -22.15 -13.67
N ALA A 544 6.03 -21.73 -13.08
CA ALA A 544 5.48 -20.39 -13.27
C ALA A 544 6.31 -19.25 -12.62
N SER A 545 7.21 -19.57 -11.69
CA SER A 545 8.03 -18.57 -10.97
C SER A 545 9.36 -18.20 -11.69
N VAL A 546 9.70 -18.83 -12.81
CA VAL A 546 11.05 -18.74 -13.42
C VAL A 546 11.11 -17.81 -14.65
N PHE A 547 9.98 -17.40 -15.24
CA PHE A 547 9.96 -16.65 -16.51
C PHE A 547 9.49 -15.19 -16.43
N GLY A 548 9.47 -14.59 -15.23
CA GLY A 548 8.89 -13.26 -15.00
C GLY A 548 9.85 -12.07 -14.91
N VAL A 549 11.10 -12.13 -15.39
CA VAL A 549 12.03 -10.98 -15.32
C VAL A 549 12.90 -10.87 -16.58
N ALA A 550 12.40 -10.18 -17.59
CA ALA A 550 13.20 -9.53 -18.63
C ALA A 550 12.31 -8.63 -19.49
N LEU A 551 12.12 -7.37 -19.07
CA LEU A 551 11.84 -6.19 -19.92
C LEU A 551 11.45 -5.01 -19.03
N GLN A 552 12.42 -4.15 -18.67
CA GLN A 552 12.22 -2.73 -18.39
C GLN A 552 13.57 -2.05 -18.10
N PHE A 553 14.17 -1.45 -19.13
CA PHE A 553 15.11 -0.33 -19.01
C PHE A 553 15.06 0.44 -20.34
N ALA A 554 14.21 1.46 -20.38
CA ALA A 554 14.32 2.61 -21.28
C ALA A 554 13.39 3.70 -20.76
N SER A 555 13.88 4.49 -19.81
CA SER A 555 13.30 5.78 -19.45
C SER A 555 14.46 6.68 -19.05
N LEU A 556 14.90 7.50 -20.01
CA LEU A 556 15.87 8.58 -19.81
C LEU A 556 15.21 9.72 -19.03
N PRO A 557 15.94 10.45 -18.17
CA PRO A 557 15.43 11.65 -17.53
C PRO A 557 15.50 12.84 -18.51
N TRP A 558 14.37 13.54 -18.67
CA TRP A 558 14.28 14.80 -19.41
C TRP A 558 14.63 15.95 -18.47
N ASN A 559 15.68 16.71 -18.79
CA ASN A 559 16.02 17.95 -18.09
C ASN A 559 15.22 19.10 -18.70
N ALA A 560 14.36 19.73 -17.88
CA ALA A 560 13.61 20.92 -18.23
C ALA A 560 14.49 22.17 -18.08
N GLN A 561 15.25 22.52 -19.11
CA GLN A 561 15.86 23.85 -19.18
C GLN A 561 16.22 24.25 -20.62
N GLU A 562 15.24 24.27 -21.52
CA GLU A 562 15.29 25.12 -22.72
C GLU A 562 13.89 25.24 -23.33
N SER A 563 13.38 26.46 -23.39
CA SER A 563 12.06 26.79 -23.91
C SER A 563 12.05 26.81 -25.44
N ARG A 564 11.99 25.62 -26.07
CA ARG A 564 11.65 25.48 -27.49
C ARG A 564 10.56 24.42 -27.68
N PRO A 565 9.52 24.69 -28.50
CA PRO A 565 8.47 23.72 -28.78
C PRO A 565 9.05 22.51 -29.53
N LEU A 566 8.61 21.31 -29.13
CA LEU A 566 8.97 20.06 -29.77
C LEU A 566 8.05 19.83 -30.97
N GLU A 567 8.62 19.77 -32.18
CA GLU A 567 7.89 19.44 -33.40
C GLU A 567 8.14 17.97 -33.75
N LEU A 568 7.08 17.18 -33.83
CA LEU A 568 7.13 15.78 -34.24
C LEU A 568 6.39 15.62 -35.57
N GLU A 569 7.14 15.23 -36.60
CA GLU A 569 6.59 14.92 -37.92
C GLU A 569 6.06 13.49 -37.92
N VAL A 570 4.74 13.32 -38.07
CA VAL A 570 4.06 12.01 -37.99
C VAL A 570 3.83 11.43 -39.39
N SER A 571 3.75 12.29 -40.42
CA SER A 571 3.79 11.94 -41.84
C SER A 571 4.02 13.21 -42.68
N LYS A 572 4.26 13.05 -44.01
CA LYS A 572 4.54 14.14 -44.97
C LYS A 572 3.50 15.29 -45.04
N SER A 573 2.37 15.18 -44.35
CA SER A 573 1.30 16.18 -44.35
C SER A 573 0.73 16.51 -42.97
N ARG A 574 1.33 16.01 -41.87
CA ARG A 574 0.86 16.29 -40.50
C ARG A 574 2.00 16.49 -39.50
N LEU A 575 1.94 17.64 -38.83
CA LEU A 575 2.83 18.04 -37.74
C LEU A 575 2.04 18.10 -36.44
N ILE A 576 2.63 17.56 -35.37
CA ILE A 576 2.11 17.72 -34.01
C ILE A 576 3.03 18.65 -33.25
N ARG A 577 2.46 19.74 -32.73
CA ARG A 577 3.15 20.68 -31.84
C ARG A 577 2.67 20.47 -30.41
N ILE A 578 3.62 20.28 -29.51
CA ILE A 578 3.34 20.14 -28.08
C ILE A 578 3.85 21.39 -27.38
N ASN A 579 2.92 22.16 -26.81
CA ASN A 579 3.25 23.36 -26.04
C ASN A 579 3.55 22.96 -24.57
N PRO A 580 4.79 23.17 -24.09
CA PRO A 580 5.18 22.71 -22.76
C PRO A 580 4.53 23.50 -21.61
N GLN A 581 3.92 24.66 -21.86
CA GLN A 581 3.22 25.42 -20.82
C GLN A 581 1.77 24.99 -20.61
N SER A 582 1.11 24.45 -21.64
CA SER A 582 -0.30 24.06 -21.57
C SER A 582 -0.51 22.55 -21.44
N GLY A 583 0.47 21.72 -21.83
CA GLY A 583 0.35 20.26 -21.82
C GLY A 583 -0.62 19.69 -22.87
N PHE A 584 -1.14 20.52 -23.76
CA PHE A 584 -2.02 20.11 -24.86
C PHE A 584 -1.23 19.93 -26.16
N ALA A 585 -1.57 18.87 -26.91
CA ALA A 585 -1.07 18.63 -28.25
C ALA A 585 -2.07 19.19 -29.28
N GLU A 586 -1.63 20.11 -30.13
CA GLU A 586 -2.42 20.59 -31.26
C GLU A 586 -2.02 19.85 -32.54
N LEU A 587 -3.04 19.36 -33.24
CA LEU A 587 -2.93 18.75 -34.56
C LEU A 587 -3.31 19.82 -35.60
N SER A 588 -2.33 20.27 -36.39
CA SER A 588 -2.58 21.14 -37.53
C SER A 588 -2.39 20.37 -38.83
N GLU A 589 -3.40 20.35 -39.69
CA GLU A 589 -3.27 19.86 -41.07
C GLU A 589 -2.66 20.97 -41.94
N ALA A 590 -1.65 20.61 -42.75
CA ALA A 590 -1.09 21.55 -43.72
C ALA A 590 -2.13 21.81 -44.81
N SER A 591 -2.66 23.03 -44.88
CA SER A 591 -3.50 23.47 -45.99
C SER A 591 -2.67 23.52 -47.26
N VAL A 592 -3.07 22.76 -48.27
CA VAL A 592 -2.56 22.91 -49.63
C VAL A 592 -3.19 24.16 -50.21
N ASP A 593 -2.37 25.15 -50.56
CA ASP A 593 -2.79 26.39 -51.22
C ASP A 593 -3.45 26.06 -52.57
N GLU A 594 -4.73 26.42 -52.72
CA GLU A 594 -5.34 26.70 -54.02
C GLU A 594 -5.46 28.24 -54.20
N PRO A 595 -5.25 28.76 -55.42
CA PRO A 595 -5.21 30.19 -55.66
C PRO A 595 -6.62 30.77 -55.63
N SER A 596 -6.86 31.71 -54.71
CA SER A 596 -8.10 32.48 -54.65
C SER A 596 -8.10 33.58 -55.72
N VAL A 597 -9.07 33.48 -56.63
CA VAL A 597 -9.50 34.57 -57.51
C VAL A 597 -10.26 35.60 -56.65
N GLY A 598 -9.78 36.83 -56.62
CA GLY A 598 -10.37 37.93 -55.85
C GLY A 598 -11.65 38.48 -56.48
N ILE A 599 -12.62 38.81 -55.63
CA ILE A 599 -13.69 39.77 -55.93
C ILE A 599 -13.91 40.65 -54.69
N LEU A 600 -13.91 41.96 -54.94
CA LEU A 600 -14.11 43.09 -54.04
C LEU A 600 -15.54 43.15 -53.45
N GLY A 601 -15.69 43.71 -52.25
CA GLY A 601 -16.99 44.09 -51.72
C GLY A 601 -16.92 44.74 -50.33
N GLU A 602 -17.36 45.98 -50.24
CA GLU A 602 -17.17 46.96 -49.16
C GLU A 602 -17.93 46.70 -47.84
N SER A 603 -17.39 47.29 -46.77
CA SER A 603 -17.97 47.61 -45.44
C SER A 603 -19.28 48.43 -45.49
N PRO A 604 -20.01 48.64 -44.37
CA PRO A 604 -19.63 48.52 -42.95
C PRO A 604 -20.29 47.39 -42.14
#